data_AF-A0A1E4SLM2-F1
#
_entry.id   AF-A0A1E4SLM2-F1
#
_cell.length_a   1.000
_cell.length_b   1.000
_cell.length_c   1.000
_cell.angle_alpha   90.00
_cell.angle_beta   90.00
_cell.angle_gamma   90.00
#
_symmetry.space_group_name_H-M   'P 1'
#
loop_
_entity.id
_entity.type
_entity.pdbx_description
1 polymer ?
#
loop_
_entity_poly.entity_id
_entity_poly.type
_entity_poly.pdbx_seq_one_letter_code
_entity_poly.pdbx_strand_id
1 'polypeptide(L)'
;MGYTIKQKIDICWKAESNPQMTQADLALWALKEYGSKKPPSQTTISRILSSKNELLASKETEFKLVRRRKQSNPLLRRILTEWITQATWENIPITTPVIQLTANAIWTRLPTKEKDGNGIFNQKWCNHFLRGLNINLTGTPDDHAQNPGKYPLNKVWKLEDKVELKSYLKQLIHTEGYSPQDIFTIDEFQLFYSLPLDQIFDVSSIDKGLKQNSSTSASSLTIMLGCNIDGSEKLTPLIVGNYDKFEVSKSSNSSLKNISLETISQHTLMNKITETYHLSYKSNTNKWITSSMFQNYLLTLEHKLTNVSPNRKILIILDDSSSHRTINIKFSNIRLCFLKNNTNHKNPYHSSYNGIKFDYLPMNFGIVEEFKILYRIQQYLEMINLQRRKSRRLNDKEELLECELSNDDHPADFNLEYLRNESSSTAMEVLSESDYTIPLIKVIEWIKRAWDSLSSEKIFISWRKTNLIELGPRPGLQFALTLPQPYLHPSLTPIASRCATYETNKSYNTLANIMSHLNVVIPWEIEDLLGLVNERAKITLIYASIEEIIGSCLSD
;
A
#
# COMPACT_ATOMS: atom_id res chain seq x y z
N MET A 1 4.06 9.29 -38.20
CA MET A 1 2.94 9.55 -37.27
C MET A 1 3.10 8.63 -36.08
N GLY A 2 3.00 9.13 -34.86
CA GLY A 2 3.16 8.32 -33.64
C GLY A 2 1.80 7.89 -33.08
N TYR A 3 1.81 6.88 -32.21
CA TYR A 3 0.61 6.43 -31.50
C TYR A 3 0.20 7.44 -30.42
N THR A 4 -1.10 7.65 -30.31
CA THR A 4 -1.70 8.43 -29.22
C THR A 4 -1.55 7.70 -27.89
N ILE A 5 -1.70 8.40 -26.76
CA ILE A 5 -1.64 7.77 -25.43
C ILE A 5 -2.69 6.67 -25.30
N LYS A 6 -3.91 6.89 -25.80
CA LYS A 6 -4.96 5.85 -25.80
C LYS A 6 -4.53 4.59 -26.56
N GLN A 7 -4.04 4.75 -27.79
CA GLN A 7 -3.56 3.62 -28.59
C GLN A 7 -2.42 2.86 -27.90
N LYS A 8 -1.53 3.56 -27.18
CA LYS A 8 -0.46 2.92 -26.41
C LYS A 8 -1.00 2.13 -25.21
N ILE A 9 -2.00 2.69 -24.51
CA ILE A 9 -2.70 2.01 -23.40
C ILE A 9 -3.37 0.72 -23.94
N ASP A 10 -4.06 0.80 -25.07
CA ASP A 10 -4.74 -0.35 -25.68
C ASP A 10 -3.76 -1.46 -26.09
N ILE A 11 -2.57 -1.10 -26.58
CA ILE A 11 -1.48 -2.06 -26.84
C ILE A 11 -1.04 -2.76 -25.56
N CYS A 12 -0.92 -2.04 -24.44
CA CYS A 12 -0.57 -2.65 -23.14
C CYS A 12 -1.65 -3.62 -22.66
N TRP A 13 -2.94 -3.26 -22.77
CA TRP A 13 -4.05 -4.15 -22.40
C TRP A 13 -4.12 -5.39 -23.30
N LYS A 14 -3.85 -5.23 -24.61
CA LYS A 14 -3.81 -6.35 -25.54
C LYS A 14 -2.74 -7.36 -25.17
N ALA A 15 -1.57 -6.88 -24.77
CA ALA A 15 -0.46 -7.70 -24.30
C ALA A 15 -0.80 -8.45 -23.01
N GLU A 16 -1.45 -7.79 -22.04
CA GLU A 16 -1.91 -8.45 -20.80
C GLU A 16 -2.97 -9.52 -21.07
N SER A 17 -3.92 -9.23 -21.95
CA SER A 17 -5.01 -10.18 -22.27
C SER A 17 -4.52 -11.36 -23.10
N ASN A 18 -3.36 -11.26 -23.76
CA ASN A 18 -2.80 -12.29 -24.63
C ASN A 18 -1.29 -12.47 -24.37
N PRO A 19 -0.89 -13.10 -23.24
CA PRO A 19 0.52 -13.24 -22.86
C PRO A 19 1.38 -14.02 -23.87
N GLN A 20 0.76 -14.79 -24.76
CA GLN A 20 1.42 -15.57 -25.81
C GLN A 20 1.86 -14.71 -27.01
N MET A 21 1.31 -13.50 -27.17
CA MET A 21 1.64 -12.65 -28.31
C MET A 21 3.06 -12.10 -28.18
N THR A 22 3.87 -12.29 -29.22
CA THR A 22 5.19 -11.67 -29.28
C THR A 22 5.09 -10.17 -29.55
N GLN A 23 6.19 -9.43 -29.34
CA GLN A 23 6.24 -8.01 -29.70
C GLN A 23 6.00 -7.76 -31.19
N ALA A 24 6.35 -8.72 -32.05
CA ALA A 24 6.07 -8.67 -33.48
C ALA A 24 4.56 -8.85 -33.77
N ASP A 25 3.91 -9.77 -33.07
CA ASP A 25 2.46 -10.00 -33.21
C ASP A 25 1.66 -8.79 -32.72
N LEU A 26 2.08 -8.17 -31.61
CA LEU A 26 1.48 -6.92 -31.11
C LEU A 26 1.66 -5.77 -32.11
N ALA A 27 2.80 -5.71 -32.80
CA ALA A 27 3.04 -4.72 -33.84
C ALA A 27 2.10 -4.92 -35.05
N LEU A 28 1.92 -6.16 -35.49
CA LEU A 28 0.99 -6.51 -36.57
C LEU A 28 -0.47 -6.25 -36.17
N TRP A 29 -0.84 -6.53 -34.92
CA TRP A 29 -2.15 -6.20 -34.40
C TRP A 29 -2.40 -4.69 -34.39
N ALA A 30 -1.45 -3.89 -33.88
CA ALA A 30 -1.58 -2.43 -33.85
C ALA A 30 -1.67 -1.82 -35.26
N LEU A 31 -0.96 -2.41 -36.24
CA LEU A 31 -1.07 -2.05 -37.65
C LEU A 31 -2.48 -2.27 -38.18
N LYS A 32 -3.06 -3.45 -37.93
CA LYS A 32 -4.39 -3.84 -38.40
C LYS A 32 -5.49 -3.01 -37.74
N GLU A 33 -5.39 -2.78 -36.43
CA GLU A 33 -6.40 -2.07 -35.64
C GLU A 33 -6.44 -0.57 -35.95
N TYR A 34 -5.27 0.07 -36.08
CA TYR A 34 -5.18 1.53 -36.24
C TYR A 34 -4.84 2.01 -37.65
N GLY A 35 -4.72 1.09 -38.62
CA GLY A 35 -4.49 1.41 -40.03
C GLY A 35 -3.21 2.20 -40.29
N SER A 36 -2.12 1.93 -39.55
CA SER A 36 -0.85 2.63 -39.76
C SER A 36 -0.21 2.25 -41.11
N LYS A 37 0.64 3.12 -41.69
CA LYS A 37 1.30 2.80 -42.98
C LYS A 37 2.32 1.66 -42.88
N LYS A 38 2.88 1.44 -41.69
CA LYS A 38 3.89 0.41 -41.39
C LYS A 38 3.65 -0.11 -39.96
N PRO A 39 4.02 -1.36 -39.67
CA PRO A 39 3.98 -1.87 -38.30
C PRO A 39 4.94 -1.05 -37.43
N PRO A 40 4.61 -0.81 -36.15
CA PRO A 40 5.54 -0.22 -35.20
C PRO A 40 6.78 -1.11 -35.08
N SER A 41 7.95 -0.49 -34.93
CA SER A 41 9.17 -1.26 -34.69
C SER A 41 9.07 -2.03 -33.37
N GLN A 42 9.77 -3.16 -33.28
CA GLN A 42 9.90 -3.91 -32.03
C GLN A 42 10.37 -3.01 -30.87
N THR A 43 11.32 -2.10 -31.13
CA THR A 43 11.79 -1.11 -30.15
C THR A 43 10.68 -0.15 -29.69
N THR A 44 9.72 0.17 -30.55
CA THR A 44 8.57 1.02 -30.20
C THR A 44 7.61 0.27 -29.28
N ILE A 45 7.27 -0.98 -29.61
CA ILE A 45 6.43 -1.83 -28.75
C ILE A 45 7.10 -2.06 -27.40
N SER A 46 8.39 -2.39 -27.38
CA SER A 46 9.16 -2.58 -26.15
C SER A 46 9.12 -1.32 -25.25
N ARG A 47 9.30 -0.12 -25.81
CA ARG A 47 9.18 1.14 -25.07
C ARG A 47 7.76 1.42 -24.54
N ILE A 48 6.73 1.05 -25.30
CA ILE A 48 5.34 1.20 -24.86
C ILE A 48 5.08 0.27 -23.67
N LEU A 49 5.46 -1.00 -23.79
CA LEU A 49 5.31 -1.99 -22.72
C LEU A 49 6.14 -1.62 -21.48
N SER A 50 7.36 -1.11 -21.67
CA SER A 50 8.18 -0.66 -20.54
C SER A 50 7.58 0.55 -19.83
N SER A 51 6.84 1.42 -20.51
CA SER A 51 6.18 2.61 -19.92
C SER A 51 4.72 2.37 -19.52
N LYS A 52 4.26 1.11 -19.54
CA LYS A 52 2.88 0.70 -19.25
C LYS A 52 2.29 1.34 -17.99
N ASN A 53 2.99 1.24 -16.86
CA ASN A 53 2.51 1.77 -15.58
C ASN A 53 2.27 3.29 -15.62
N GLU A 54 3.09 4.05 -16.35
CA GLU A 54 2.91 5.51 -16.52
C GLU A 54 1.80 5.85 -17.53
N LEU A 55 1.60 5.00 -18.53
CA LEU A 55 0.56 5.17 -19.54
C LEU A 55 -0.82 4.87 -18.95
N LEU A 56 -0.95 3.81 -18.15
CA LEU A 56 -2.21 3.48 -17.48
C LEU A 56 -2.65 4.56 -16.50
N ALA A 57 -1.73 5.27 -15.86
CA ALA A 57 -2.05 6.39 -14.98
C ALA A 57 -2.46 7.69 -15.71
N SER A 58 -2.65 7.67 -17.03
CA SER A 58 -2.93 8.90 -17.80
C SER A 58 -4.37 9.37 -17.66
N LYS A 59 -4.56 10.70 -17.60
CA LYS A 59 -5.89 11.34 -17.65
C LYS A 59 -6.48 11.27 -19.06
N GLU A 60 -7.81 11.19 -19.16
CA GLU A 60 -8.52 11.13 -20.45
C GLU A 60 -8.22 12.32 -21.37
N THR A 61 -8.00 13.51 -20.81
CA THR A 61 -7.63 14.72 -21.57
C THR A 61 -6.33 14.54 -22.35
N GLU A 62 -5.46 13.63 -21.91
CA GLU A 62 -4.18 13.36 -22.56
C GLU A 62 -4.27 12.28 -23.63
N PHE A 63 -5.40 11.56 -23.74
CA PHE A 63 -5.53 10.38 -24.60
C PHE A 63 -5.26 10.64 -26.07
N LYS A 64 -5.60 11.85 -26.54
CA LYS A 64 -5.38 12.29 -27.93
C LYS A 64 -3.93 12.71 -28.20
N LEU A 65 -3.12 12.91 -27.16
CA LEU A 65 -1.73 13.36 -27.32
C LEU A 65 -0.85 12.22 -27.84
N VAL A 66 0.00 12.52 -28.82
CA VAL A 66 1.03 11.58 -29.31
C VAL A 66 2.28 11.62 -28.43
N ARG A 67 2.61 12.80 -27.90
CA ARG A 67 3.78 13.04 -27.03
C ARG A 67 3.42 14.08 -25.97
N ARG A 68 3.83 13.84 -24.71
CA ARG A 68 3.76 14.84 -23.64
C ARG A 68 4.87 15.88 -23.83
N ARG A 69 4.54 17.17 -23.71
CA ARG A 69 5.56 18.22 -23.62
C ARG A 69 6.20 18.16 -22.25
N LYS A 70 7.53 18.20 -22.19
CA LYS A 70 8.26 18.34 -20.93
C LYS A 70 7.99 19.76 -20.41
N GLN A 71 7.41 19.87 -19.22
CA GLN A 71 7.19 21.15 -18.57
C GLN A 71 8.46 21.59 -17.83
N SER A 72 8.66 22.90 -17.71
CA SER A 72 9.69 23.45 -16.83
C SER A 72 9.36 23.15 -15.38
N ASN A 73 10.38 22.83 -14.58
CA ASN A 73 10.27 22.53 -13.15
C ASN A 73 9.21 21.48 -12.80
N PRO A 74 9.31 20.25 -13.35
CA PRO A 74 8.32 19.21 -13.12
C PRO A 74 8.17 18.86 -11.63
N LEU A 75 9.29 18.82 -10.89
CA LEU A 75 9.28 18.51 -9.46
C LEU A 75 8.58 19.61 -8.63
N LEU A 76 8.93 20.88 -8.86
CA LEU A 76 8.26 22.00 -8.20
C LEU A 76 6.76 22.00 -8.49
N ARG A 77 6.37 21.76 -9.74
CA ARG A 77 4.95 21.68 -10.12
C ARG A 77 4.25 20.54 -9.40
N ARG A 78 4.89 19.38 -9.23
CA ARG A 78 4.35 18.27 -8.45
C ARG A 78 4.12 18.67 -6.99
N ILE A 79 5.15 19.20 -6.31
CA ILE A 79 5.07 19.65 -4.90
C ILE A 79 3.98 20.71 -4.74
N LEU A 80 3.96 21.69 -5.63
CA LEU A 80 2.97 22.77 -5.58
C LEU A 80 1.55 22.25 -5.85
N THR A 81 1.38 21.22 -6.69
CA THR A 81 0.10 20.56 -6.91
C THR A 81 -0.39 19.84 -5.66
N GLU A 82 0.48 19.11 -4.97
CA GLU A 82 0.16 18.48 -3.68
C GLU A 82 -0.26 19.52 -2.64
N TRP A 83 0.48 20.62 -2.51
CA TRP A 83 0.15 21.70 -1.58
C TRP A 83 -1.18 22.38 -1.91
N ILE A 84 -1.42 22.72 -3.19
CA ILE A 84 -2.71 23.30 -3.64
C ILE A 84 -3.86 22.33 -3.37
N THR A 85 -3.65 21.04 -3.60
CA THR A 85 -4.65 20.00 -3.34
C THR A 85 -5.02 19.98 -1.86
N GLN A 86 -4.04 19.96 -0.96
CA GLN A 86 -4.30 20.03 0.49
C GLN A 86 -5.00 21.34 0.89
N ALA A 87 -4.53 22.49 0.40
CA ALA A 87 -5.11 23.78 0.71
C ALA A 87 -6.56 23.92 0.24
N THR A 88 -6.89 23.39 -0.95
CA THR A 88 -8.26 23.41 -1.47
C THR A 88 -9.22 22.53 -0.68
N TRP A 89 -8.79 21.35 -0.23
CA TRP A 89 -9.58 20.49 0.65
C TRP A 89 -9.84 21.11 2.04
N GLU A 90 -8.90 21.91 2.53
CA GLU A 90 -9.05 22.66 3.80
C GLU A 90 -9.78 24.00 3.63
N ASN A 91 -10.31 24.29 2.44
CA ASN A 91 -10.96 25.57 2.11
C ASN A 91 -10.07 26.80 2.36
N ILE A 92 -8.75 26.64 2.23
CA ILE A 92 -7.79 27.74 2.34
C ILE A 92 -7.78 28.52 1.01
N PRO A 93 -8.04 29.84 1.01
CA PRO A 93 -8.03 30.64 -0.21
C PRO A 93 -6.66 30.68 -0.89
N ILE A 94 -6.58 30.22 -2.14
CA ILE A 94 -5.33 30.20 -2.92
C ILE A 94 -5.29 31.41 -3.84
N THR A 95 -4.76 32.52 -3.33
CA THR A 95 -4.53 33.74 -4.12
C THR A 95 -3.18 33.70 -4.81
N THR A 96 -3.00 34.46 -5.89
CA THR A 96 -1.73 34.44 -6.62
C THR A 96 -0.50 34.82 -5.79
N PRO A 97 -0.53 35.86 -4.92
CA PRO A 97 0.61 36.17 -4.07
C PRO A 97 1.04 34.98 -3.18
N VAL A 98 0.07 34.21 -2.65
CA VAL A 98 0.35 33.02 -1.84
C VAL A 98 1.03 31.93 -2.69
N ILE A 99 0.57 31.71 -3.92
CA ILE A 99 1.21 30.76 -4.85
C ILE A 99 2.64 31.19 -5.17
N GLN A 100 2.88 32.49 -5.39
CA GLN A 100 4.23 32.99 -5.68
C GLN A 100 5.17 32.78 -4.51
N LEU A 101 4.73 33.13 -3.29
CA LEU A 101 5.50 32.94 -2.07
C LEU A 101 5.82 31.46 -1.83
N THR A 102 4.82 30.58 -1.95
CA THR A 102 4.99 29.13 -1.75
C THR A 102 5.87 28.51 -2.83
N ALA A 103 5.68 28.87 -4.11
CA ALA A 103 6.54 28.40 -5.21
C ALA A 103 8.00 28.84 -5.03
N ASN A 104 8.24 30.09 -4.63
CA ASN A 104 9.58 30.58 -4.29
C ASN A 104 10.17 29.81 -3.11
N ALA A 105 9.39 29.59 -2.06
CA ALA A 105 9.81 28.88 -0.86
C ALA A 105 10.13 27.39 -1.13
N ILE A 106 9.44 26.75 -2.08
CA ILE A 106 9.76 25.41 -2.55
C ILE A 106 11.04 25.46 -3.39
N TRP A 107 11.12 26.39 -4.35
CA TRP A 107 12.24 26.55 -5.25
C TRP A 107 13.59 26.72 -4.55
N THR A 108 13.63 27.52 -3.47
CA THR A 108 14.85 27.75 -2.70
C THR A 108 15.34 26.47 -2.02
N ARG A 109 14.43 25.64 -1.52
CA ARG A 109 14.71 24.38 -0.81
C ARG A 109 15.03 23.19 -1.73
N LEU A 110 14.71 23.26 -3.02
CA LEU A 110 15.02 22.17 -3.96
C LEU A 110 16.54 21.98 -4.16
N PRO A 111 17.02 20.76 -4.43
CA PRO A 111 18.40 20.51 -4.86
C PRO A 111 18.72 21.22 -6.17
N THR A 112 19.95 21.71 -6.34
CA THR A 112 20.38 22.45 -7.55
C THR A 112 20.22 21.64 -8.84
N LYS A 113 20.36 20.31 -8.77
CA LYS A 113 20.18 19.39 -9.92
C LYS A 113 18.75 19.33 -10.45
N GLU A 114 17.76 19.61 -9.60
CA GLU A 114 16.33 19.53 -9.91
C GLU A 114 15.72 20.90 -10.29
N LYS A 115 16.52 21.97 -10.24
CA LYS A 115 16.10 23.33 -10.61
C LYS A 115 16.27 23.54 -12.12
N ASP A 116 15.19 23.91 -12.80
CA ASP A 116 15.18 24.34 -14.20
C ASP A 116 14.69 25.81 -14.37
N GLY A 117 15.54 26.69 -14.90
CA GLY A 117 15.22 28.11 -15.11
C GLY A 117 15.56 29.02 -13.92
N ASN A 118 14.98 30.22 -13.90
CA ASN A 118 15.41 31.34 -13.04
C ASN A 118 14.64 31.48 -11.71
N GLY A 119 13.69 30.58 -11.42
CA GLY A 119 12.89 30.64 -10.20
C GLY A 119 11.91 31.83 -10.10
N ILE A 120 11.58 32.48 -11.22
CA ILE A 120 10.66 33.62 -11.21
C ILE A 120 9.24 33.15 -11.57
N PHE A 121 8.34 33.19 -10.58
CA PHE A 121 6.94 32.80 -10.73
C PHE A 121 6.05 34.05 -10.84
N ASN A 122 5.90 34.61 -12.03
CA ASN A 122 5.05 35.79 -12.24
C ASN A 122 3.54 35.42 -12.24
N GLN A 123 2.68 36.45 -12.25
CA GLN A 123 1.21 36.30 -12.30
C GLN A 123 0.76 35.43 -13.48
N LYS A 124 1.36 35.60 -14.65
CA LYS A 124 1.02 34.83 -15.86
C LYS A 124 1.32 33.35 -15.68
N TRP A 125 2.46 33.02 -15.09
CA TRP A 125 2.85 31.64 -14.78
C TRP A 125 1.87 31.00 -13.79
N CYS A 126 1.51 31.71 -12.70
CA CYS A 126 0.57 31.21 -11.70
C CYS A 126 -0.82 30.98 -12.30
N ASN A 127 -1.33 31.93 -13.09
CA ASN A 127 -2.61 31.80 -13.76
C ASN A 127 -2.62 30.63 -14.75
N HIS A 128 -1.55 30.46 -15.53
CA HIS A 128 -1.40 29.31 -16.43
C HIS A 128 -1.33 27.99 -15.67
N PHE A 129 -0.60 27.95 -14.55
CA PHE A 129 -0.50 26.77 -13.71
C PHE A 129 -1.86 26.38 -13.10
N LEU A 130 -2.57 27.32 -12.47
CA LEU A 130 -3.90 27.08 -11.92
C LEU A 130 -4.91 26.64 -12.98
N ARG A 131 -4.93 27.30 -14.15
CA ARG A 131 -5.78 26.89 -15.27
C ARG A 131 -5.49 25.47 -15.73
N GLY A 132 -4.22 25.08 -15.74
CA GLY A 132 -3.79 23.73 -16.07
C GLY A 132 -4.19 22.67 -15.03
N LEU A 133 -4.34 23.06 -13.76
CA LEU A 133 -4.85 22.16 -12.74
C LEU A 133 -6.33 21.86 -12.96
N ASN A 134 -7.15 22.86 -13.33
CA ASN A 134 -8.59 22.72 -13.51
C ASN A 134 -9.31 22.22 -12.23
N ILE A 135 -9.10 22.97 -11.14
CA ILE A 135 -9.52 22.58 -9.79
C ILE A 135 -11.05 22.43 -9.70
N ASN A 136 -11.53 21.21 -9.55
CA ASN A 136 -12.90 20.82 -9.25
C ASN A 136 -12.86 19.77 -8.15
N LEU A 137 -13.32 20.17 -6.96
CA LEU A 137 -13.37 19.32 -5.77
C LEU A 137 -14.76 18.71 -5.55
N THR A 138 -15.83 19.48 -5.79
CA THR A 138 -17.16 19.12 -5.33
C THR A 138 -18.05 18.52 -6.41
N GLY A 139 -17.62 18.52 -7.68
CA GLY A 139 -18.46 18.20 -8.83
C GLY A 139 -19.20 19.42 -9.37
N THR A 140 -19.87 19.25 -10.49
CA THR A 140 -20.74 20.29 -11.08
C THR A 140 -22.08 20.39 -10.32
N PRO A 141 -22.82 21.51 -10.45
CA PRO A 141 -24.15 21.61 -9.84
C PRO A 141 -25.11 20.48 -10.24
N ASP A 142 -25.01 19.99 -11.49
CA ASP A 142 -25.79 18.85 -11.96
C ASP A 142 -25.40 17.55 -11.24
N ASP A 143 -24.10 17.37 -10.95
CA ASP A 143 -23.62 16.23 -10.18
C ASP A 143 -24.16 16.26 -8.75
N HIS A 144 -24.29 17.45 -8.14
CA HIS A 144 -24.90 17.59 -6.83
C HIS A 144 -26.38 17.20 -6.89
N ALA A 145 -27.11 17.69 -7.88
CA ALA A 145 -28.54 17.38 -8.04
C ALA A 145 -28.82 15.88 -8.23
N GLN A 146 -27.93 15.16 -8.91
CA GLN A 146 -28.03 13.71 -9.12
C GLN A 146 -27.57 12.89 -7.90
N ASN A 147 -26.77 13.48 -7.00
CA ASN A 147 -26.28 12.80 -5.81
C ASN A 147 -27.39 12.64 -4.76
N PRO A 148 -27.56 11.47 -4.13
CA PRO A 148 -28.45 11.31 -2.97
C PRO A 148 -28.24 12.41 -1.92
N GLY A 149 -29.33 13.02 -1.46
CA GLY A 149 -29.30 14.13 -0.50
C GLY A 149 -28.72 15.46 -1.04
N LYS A 150 -28.43 15.55 -2.34
CA LYS A 150 -27.90 16.75 -3.01
C LYS A 150 -26.55 17.24 -2.48
N TYR A 151 -25.77 16.35 -1.88
CA TYR A 151 -24.44 16.69 -1.35
C TYR A 151 -23.41 16.85 -2.47
N PRO A 152 -22.31 17.58 -2.22
CA PRO A 152 -21.15 17.53 -3.10
C PRO A 152 -20.60 16.10 -3.20
N LEU A 153 -19.99 15.77 -4.35
CA LEU A 153 -19.46 14.42 -4.61
C LEU A 153 -18.46 13.96 -3.55
N ASN A 154 -17.56 14.86 -3.16
CA ASN A 154 -16.51 14.62 -2.17
C ASN A 154 -16.90 15.12 -0.76
N LYS A 155 -18.19 15.00 -0.38
CA LYS A 155 -18.61 15.27 1.01
C LYS A 155 -17.80 14.39 1.96
N VAL A 156 -17.16 15.02 2.95
CA VAL A 156 -16.51 14.34 4.07
C VAL A 156 -17.53 14.17 5.18
N TRP A 157 -17.88 12.93 5.48
CA TRP A 157 -18.88 12.58 6.50
C TRP A 157 -18.24 12.54 7.88
N LYS A 158 -18.74 13.37 8.79
CA LYS A 158 -18.25 13.43 10.17
C LYS A 158 -18.96 12.42 11.07
N LEU A 159 -18.47 12.31 12.31
CA LEU A 159 -19.08 11.48 13.34
C LEU A 159 -20.55 11.83 13.60
N GLU A 160 -20.84 13.13 13.70
CA GLU A 160 -22.20 13.68 13.89
C GLU A 160 -23.15 13.27 12.76
N ASP A 161 -22.63 13.06 11.55
CA ASP A 161 -23.42 12.73 10.36
C ASP A 161 -23.72 11.22 10.24
N LYS A 162 -23.36 10.37 11.21
CA LYS A 162 -23.41 8.90 11.05
C LYS A 162 -24.77 8.35 10.62
N VAL A 163 -25.87 8.91 11.12
CA VAL A 163 -27.23 8.48 10.74
C VAL A 163 -27.56 8.90 9.31
N GLU A 164 -27.18 10.12 8.94
CA GLU A 164 -27.34 10.67 7.59
C GLU A 164 -26.48 9.88 6.58
N LEU A 165 -25.23 9.56 6.94
CA LEU A 165 -24.31 8.73 6.16
C LEU A 165 -24.91 7.36 5.84
N LYS A 166 -25.48 6.67 6.84
CA LYS A 166 -26.12 5.35 6.61
C LYS A 166 -27.29 5.46 5.64
N SER A 167 -28.10 6.50 5.80
CA SER A 167 -29.24 6.76 4.92
C SER A 167 -28.78 7.06 3.49
N TYR A 168 -27.72 7.88 3.36
CA TYR A 168 -27.06 8.19 2.09
C TYR A 168 -26.50 6.94 1.41
N LEU A 169 -25.72 6.12 2.14
CA LEU A 169 -25.16 4.88 1.60
C LEU A 169 -26.26 3.91 1.16
N LYS A 170 -27.32 3.75 1.96
CA LYS A 170 -28.47 2.90 1.61
C LYS A 170 -29.15 3.36 0.32
N GLN A 171 -29.39 4.67 0.20
CA GLN A 171 -29.99 5.24 -1.01
C GLN A 171 -29.07 5.11 -2.22
N LEU A 172 -27.77 5.38 -2.07
CA LEU A 172 -26.77 5.28 -3.13
C LEU A 172 -26.64 3.84 -3.64
N ILE A 173 -26.48 2.88 -2.72
CA ILE A 173 -26.40 1.45 -3.02
C ILE A 173 -27.62 0.99 -3.81
N HIS A 174 -28.82 1.38 -3.38
CA HIS A 174 -30.06 1.02 -4.06
C HIS A 174 -30.21 1.67 -5.44
N THR A 175 -29.93 2.98 -5.54
CA THR A 175 -30.14 3.76 -6.77
C THR A 175 -29.18 3.36 -7.89
N GLU A 176 -27.92 3.08 -7.54
CA GLU A 176 -26.90 2.68 -8.50
C GLU A 176 -26.77 1.15 -8.66
N GLY A 177 -27.52 0.37 -7.88
CA GLY A 177 -27.59 -1.10 -8.01
C GLY A 177 -26.31 -1.82 -7.57
N TYR A 178 -25.59 -1.31 -6.57
CA TYR A 178 -24.35 -1.91 -6.09
C TYR A 178 -24.61 -3.26 -5.40
N SER A 179 -23.91 -4.31 -5.83
CA SER A 179 -23.81 -5.57 -5.08
C SER A 179 -22.81 -5.43 -3.93
N PRO A 180 -22.89 -6.22 -2.85
CA PRO A 180 -21.85 -6.23 -1.80
C PRO A 180 -20.42 -6.42 -2.34
N GLN A 181 -20.28 -7.12 -3.47
CA GLN A 181 -19.00 -7.36 -4.15
C GLN A 181 -18.40 -6.11 -4.79
N ASP A 182 -19.21 -5.08 -5.02
CA ASP A 182 -18.81 -3.82 -5.65
C ASP A 182 -18.49 -2.72 -4.63
N ILE A 183 -18.62 -3.01 -3.34
CA ILE A 183 -18.37 -2.06 -2.27
C ILE A 183 -17.03 -2.40 -1.62
N PHE A 184 -16.09 -1.48 -1.73
CA PHE A 184 -14.71 -1.61 -1.29
C PHE A 184 -14.38 -0.63 -0.16
N THR A 185 -13.34 -0.97 0.59
CA THR A 185 -12.65 -0.03 1.47
C THR A 185 -11.18 0.01 1.11
N ILE A 186 -10.55 1.17 1.31
CA ILE A 186 -9.10 1.37 1.19
C ILE A 186 -8.63 2.09 2.44
N ASP A 187 -7.49 1.66 2.97
CA ASP A 187 -6.75 2.37 4.00
C ASP A 187 -5.26 2.07 3.88
N GLU A 188 -4.44 2.96 4.43
CA GLU A 188 -3.00 2.85 4.50
C GLU A 188 -2.47 2.76 5.94
N PHE A 189 -1.36 2.05 6.13
CA PHE A 189 -0.68 1.91 7.42
C PHE A 189 0.82 1.72 7.25
N GLN A 190 1.58 2.00 8.31
CA GLN A 190 3.03 1.80 8.33
C GLN A 190 3.37 0.40 8.80
N LEU A 191 4.43 -0.17 8.24
CA LEU A 191 5.03 -1.42 8.67
C LEU A 191 6.55 -1.25 8.80
N PHE A 192 7.10 -1.55 9.97
CA PHE A 192 8.53 -1.77 10.17
C PHE A 192 8.86 -3.20 9.77
N TYR A 193 9.48 -3.35 8.60
CA TYR A 193 9.77 -4.65 8.02
C TYR A 193 11.04 -5.29 8.57
N SER A 194 12.00 -4.47 8.99
CA SER A 194 13.25 -4.91 9.61
C SER A 194 13.27 -4.43 11.06
N LEU A 195 12.38 -5.02 11.86
CA LEU A 195 12.24 -4.81 13.30
C LEU A 195 13.06 -5.88 14.06
N PRO A 196 13.93 -5.49 15.02
CA PRO A 196 14.54 -6.44 15.95
C PRO A 196 13.47 -7.14 16.78
N LEU A 197 13.47 -8.48 16.76
CA LEU A 197 12.49 -9.30 17.48
C LEU A 197 12.93 -9.65 18.92
N ASP A 198 13.92 -8.91 19.43
CA ASP A 198 14.40 -8.92 20.81
C ASP A 198 14.33 -7.50 21.34
N GLN A 199 13.64 -7.29 22.46
CA GLN A 199 13.47 -5.96 23.06
C GLN A 199 14.72 -5.44 23.77
N ILE A 200 15.80 -6.23 23.86
CA ILE A 200 17.08 -5.76 24.41
C ILE A 200 17.68 -4.60 23.60
N PHE A 201 17.41 -4.57 22.29
CA PHE A 201 17.77 -3.44 21.44
C PHE A 201 16.85 -2.26 21.81
N ASP A 202 17.33 -1.01 21.81
CA ASP A 202 16.54 0.15 22.23
C ASP A 202 15.37 0.43 21.26
N VAL A 203 14.33 -0.40 21.33
CA VAL A 203 13.05 -0.24 20.67
C VAL A 203 12.14 0.66 21.49
N SER A 204 12.49 0.95 22.75
CA SER A 204 11.75 1.89 23.60
C SER A 204 11.69 3.30 23.00
N SER A 205 12.69 3.69 22.21
CA SER A 205 12.68 4.93 21.45
C SER A 205 11.82 4.83 20.17
N ILE A 206 11.73 3.67 19.52
CA ILE A 206 10.76 3.39 18.44
C ILE A 206 9.33 3.45 18.99
N ASP A 207 9.06 2.84 20.14
CA ASP A 207 7.74 2.80 20.76
C ASP A 207 7.34 4.15 21.40
N LYS A 208 8.30 4.96 21.84
CA LYS A 208 8.05 6.35 22.31
C LYS A 208 7.94 7.38 21.18
N GLY A 209 8.04 6.96 19.90
CA GLY A 209 8.04 7.88 18.76
C GLY A 209 9.25 8.82 18.71
N LEU A 210 10.33 8.49 19.42
CA LEU A 210 11.58 9.23 19.42
C LEU A 210 12.40 8.81 18.19
N LYS A 211 12.74 9.77 17.33
CA LYS A 211 13.66 9.55 16.21
C LYS A 211 15.05 9.19 16.76
N GLN A 212 15.38 7.90 16.85
CA GLN A 212 16.77 7.46 16.92
C GLN A 212 17.43 7.61 15.54
N ASN A 213 18.76 7.56 15.55
CA ASN A 213 19.67 7.68 14.42
C ASN A 213 19.13 7.07 13.11
N SER A 214 19.53 7.65 11.99
CA SER A 214 19.10 7.44 10.60
C SER A 214 18.91 6.00 10.09
N SER A 215 19.24 4.96 10.85
CA SER A 215 19.16 3.54 10.47
C SER A 215 17.79 2.88 10.72
N THR A 216 17.01 3.25 11.74
CA THR A 216 15.78 2.50 12.11
C THR A 216 14.52 3.02 11.41
N SER A 217 14.39 4.35 11.24
CA SER A 217 13.39 4.93 10.34
C SER A 217 13.64 4.58 8.88
N ALA A 218 14.83 4.09 8.51
CA ALA A 218 15.13 3.59 7.17
C ALA A 218 14.44 2.25 6.85
N SER A 219 14.01 1.49 7.86
CA SER A 219 13.48 0.13 7.74
C SER A 219 11.95 0.00 7.82
N SER A 220 11.23 1.09 7.55
CA SER A 220 9.77 1.11 7.42
C SER A 220 9.30 1.28 5.98
N LEU A 221 8.04 0.95 5.73
CA LEU A 221 7.34 1.20 4.48
C LEU A 221 5.86 1.52 4.77
N THR A 222 5.20 2.13 3.80
CA THR A 222 3.76 2.40 3.83
C THR A 222 3.05 1.43 2.89
N ILE A 223 1.99 0.79 3.37
CA ILE A 223 1.18 -0.15 2.60
C ILE A 223 -0.24 0.39 2.55
N MET A 224 -0.79 0.50 1.34
CA MET A 224 -2.21 0.72 1.12
C MET A 224 -2.84 -0.55 0.56
N LEU A 225 -3.88 -1.01 1.24
CA LEU A 225 -4.63 -2.22 0.91
C LEU A 225 -6.09 -1.86 0.66
N GLY A 226 -6.79 -2.68 -0.11
CA GLY A 226 -8.23 -2.51 -0.28
C GLY A 226 -8.95 -3.79 -0.66
N CYS A 227 -10.15 -3.99 -0.12
CA CYS A 227 -10.94 -5.20 -0.35
C CYS A 227 -12.43 -4.90 -0.29
N ASN A 228 -13.23 -5.78 -0.91
CA ASN A 228 -14.68 -5.68 -0.91
C ASN A 228 -15.32 -6.30 0.35
N ILE A 229 -16.63 -6.13 0.51
CA ILE A 229 -17.37 -6.56 1.71
C ILE A 229 -17.21 -8.05 2.01
N ASP A 230 -17.36 -8.91 1.01
CA ASP A 230 -17.29 -10.36 1.17
C ASP A 230 -15.86 -10.91 1.05
N GLY A 231 -14.87 -10.06 0.81
CA GLY A 231 -13.48 -10.46 0.63
C GLY A 231 -13.24 -11.36 -0.58
N SER A 232 -14.17 -11.39 -1.56
CA SER A 232 -14.00 -12.12 -2.81
C SER A 232 -13.00 -11.42 -3.74
N GLU A 233 -12.86 -10.11 -3.61
CA GLU A 233 -11.93 -9.29 -4.40
C GLU A 233 -11.05 -8.43 -3.50
N LYS A 234 -9.74 -8.52 -3.77
CA LYS A 234 -8.70 -7.71 -3.15
C LYS A 234 -8.06 -6.83 -4.22
N LEU A 235 -8.04 -5.53 -3.99
CA LEU A 235 -7.37 -4.58 -4.86
C LEU A 235 -5.85 -4.79 -4.81
N THR A 236 -5.17 -4.38 -5.89
CA THR A 236 -3.72 -4.43 -6.00
C THR A 236 -3.09 -3.58 -4.89
N PRO A 237 -2.22 -4.14 -4.02
CA PRO A 237 -1.54 -3.36 -2.98
C PRO A 237 -0.67 -2.25 -3.57
N LEU A 238 -0.63 -1.09 -2.92
CA LEU A 238 0.35 -0.03 -3.21
C LEU A 238 1.32 0.07 -2.04
N ILE A 239 2.61 -0.09 -2.33
CA ILE A 239 3.69 -0.04 -1.35
C ILE A 239 4.56 1.17 -1.66
N VAL A 240 4.85 1.97 -0.65
CA VAL A 240 5.82 3.08 -0.73
C VAL A 240 6.92 2.86 0.28
N GLY A 241 8.14 2.67 -0.21
CA GLY A 241 9.34 2.51 0.61
C GLY A 241 10.40 3.54 0.26
N ASN A 242 11.62 3.33 0.78
CA ASN A 242 12.78 4.09 0.34
C ASN A 242 13.23 3.64 -1.04
N TYR A 243 14.10 4.46 -1.64
CA TYR A 243 14.85 4.03 -2.81
C TYR A 243 15.90 3.02 -2.38
N ASP A 244 15.57 1.74 -2.51
CA ASP A 244 16.47 0.65 -2.14
C ASP A 244 16.82 -0.21 -3.35
N LYS A 245 18.03 -0.74 -3.36
CA LYS A 245 18.45 -1.71 -4.36
C LYS A 245 17.77 -3.03 -4.02
N PHE A 246 16.87 -3.48 -4.89
CA PHE A 246 16.27 -4.80 -4.75
C PHE A 246 17.35 -5.87 -4.94
N GLU A 247 17.72 -6.57 -3.87
CA GLU A 247 18.63 -7.71 -3.92
C GLU A 247 17.91 -8.94 -4.48
N VAL A 248 17.63 -8.93 -5.78
CA VAL A 248 16.77 -9.90 -6.46
C VAL A 248 17.28 -11.35 -6.32
N SER A 249 18.59 -11.54 -6.11
CA SER A 249 19.20 -12.86 -5.84
C SER A 249 18.63 -13.55 -4.60
N LYS A 250 18.13 -12.78 -3.62
CA LYS A 250 17.52 -13.30 -2.39
C LYS A 250 16.01 -13.56 -2.49
N SER A 251 15.41 -13.31 -3.65
CA SER A 251 14.01 -13.65 -3.93
C SER A 251 13.77 -15.15 -3.81
N SER A 252 12.57 -15.58 -3.44
CA SER A 252 12.16 -16.99 -3.53
C SER A 252 11.79 -17.40 -4.97
N ASN A 253 11.51 -16.46 -5.86
CA ASN A 253 11.05 -16.72 -7.22
C ASN A 253 12.22 -16.90 -8.20
N SER A 254 12.27 -18.06 -8.87
CA SER A 254 13.34 -18.41 -9.82
C SER A 254 13.45 -17.44 -11.02
N SER A 255 12.33 -16.87 -11.48
CA SER A 255 12.30 -15.92 -12.61
C SER A 255 13.00 -14.60 -12.30
N LEU A 256 13.10 -14.26 -11.01
CA LEU A 256 13.75 -13.06 -10.48
C LEU A 256 15.21 -13.35 -10.13
N LYS A 257 15.52 -14.49 -9.51
CA LYS A 257 16.89 -14.89 -9.13
C LYS A 257 17.90 -14.83 -10.27
N ASN A 258 17.50 -15.22 -11.47
CA ASN A 258 18.40 -15.37 -12.63
C ASN A 258 18.58 -14.07 -13.43
N ILE A 259 18.12 -12.93 -12.91
CA ILE A 259 18.23 -11.64 -13.60
C ILE A 259 19.64 -11.07 -13.42
N SER A 260 20.36 -10.83 -14.52
CA SER A 260 21.56 -10.00 -14.50
C SER A 260 21.19 -8.54 -14.26
N LEU A 261 21.54 -8.03 -13.07
CA LEU A 261 21.30 -6.65 -12.64
C LEU A 261 22.06 -5.62 -13.49
N GLU A 262 23.16 -6.01 -14.13
CA GLU A 262 24.01 -5.11 -14.93
C GLU A 262 23.40 -4.70 -16.28
N THR A 263 22.44 -5.48 -16.80
CA THR A 263 21.91 -5.31 -18.17
C THR A 263 20.51 -4.70 -18.20
N ILE A 264 19.78 -4.71 -17.08
CA ILE A 264 18.37 -4.30 -17.02
C ILE A 264 18.21 -2.93 -16.37
N SER A 265 17.44 -2.06 -17.02
CA SER A 265 17.08 -0.77 -16.44
C SER A 265 16.21 -0.97 -15.19
N GLN A 266 16.40 -0.14 -14.18
CA GLN A 266 15.65 -0.21 -12.93
C GLN A 266 14.14 -0.09 -13.12
N HIS A 267 13.68 0.70 -14.09
CA HIS A 267 12.27 0.79 -14.44
C HIS A 267 11.71 -0.55 -14.93
N THR A 268 12.48 -1.29 -15.72
CA THR A 268 12.08 -2.61 -16.23
C THR A 268 12.10 -3.65 -15.12
N LEU A 269 13.12 -3.59 -14.24
CA LEU A 269 13.17 -4.44 -13.05
C LEU A 269 11.94 -4.22 -12.17
N MET A 270 11.59 -2.95 -11.91
CA MET A 270 10.42 -2.59 -11.13
C MET A 270 9.15 -3.15 -11.74
N ASN A 271 8.93 -2.97 -13.04
CA ASN A 271 7.78 -3.53 -13.73
C ASN A 271 7.70 -5.05 -13.54
N LYS A 272 8.81 -5.77 -13.70
CA LYS A 272 8.86 -7.22 -13.52
C LYS A 272 8.54 -7.64 -12.09
N ILE A 273 9.04 -6.93 -11.08
CA ILE A 273 8.69 -7.17 -9.66
C ILE A 273 7.19 -6.94 -9.44
N THR A 274 6.66 -5.81 -9.92
CA THR A 274 5.24 -5.45 -9.77
C THR A 274 4.31 -6.45 -10.44
N GLU A 275 4.70 -6.98 -11.60
CA GLU A 275 3.95 -8.01 -12.32
C GLU A 275 4.05 -9.37 -11.63
N THR A 276 5.25 -9.77 -11.18
CA THR A 276 5.46 -11.06 -10.52
C THR A 276 4.65 -11.17 -9.23
N TYR A 277 4.65 -10.11 -8.40
CA TYR A 277 3.95 -10.11 -7.11
C TYR A 277 2.56 -9.45 -7.17
N HIS A 278 2.10 -9.01 -8.33
CA HIS A 278 0.78 -8.37 -8.53
C HIS A 278 0.53 -7.22 -7.53
N LEU A 279 1.46 -6.28 -7.47
CA LEU A 279 1.43 -5.10 -6.59
C LEU A 279 2.07 -3.88 -7.25
N SER A 280 1.82 -2.70 -6.73
CA SER A 280 2.49 -1.46 -7.17
C SER A 280 3.51 -1.03 -6.13
N TYR A 281 4.73 -0.71 -6.55
CA TYR A 281 5.77 -0.18 -5.67
C TYR A 281 6.20 1.21 -6.15
N LYS A 282 6.32 2.14 -5.19
CA LYS A 282 6.86 3.49 -5.38
C LYS A 282 7.90 3.78 -4.29
N SER A 283 8.73 4.78 -4.54
CA SER A 283 9.75 5.21 -3.58
C SER A 283 9.80 6.72 -3.47
N ASN A 284 9.93 7.20 -2.23
CA ASN A 284 10.26 8.59 -1.90
C ASN A 284 10.94 8.63 -0.52
N THR A 285 11.50 9.78 -0.16
CA THR A 285 12.33 9.90 1.06
C THR A 285 11.53 9.70 2.37
N ASN A 286 10.26 10.14 2.38
CA ASN A 286 9.39 10.01 3.55
C ASN A 286 8.66 8.67 3.64
N LYS A 287 8.65 7.89 2.56
CA LYS A 287 7.87 6.67 2.35
C LYS A 287 6.37 6.90 2.36
N TRP A 288 5.89 8.08 2.01
CA TRP A 288 4.47 8.44 2.11
C TRP A 288 3.74 8.29 0.78
N ILE A 289 2.46 7.92 0.83
CA ILE A 289 1.61 7.97 -0.36
C ILE A 289 1.24 9.44 -0.59
N THR A 290 1.46 9.97 -1.79
CA THR A 290 1.01 11.32 -2.14
C THR A 290 -0.37 11.30 -2.78
N SER A 291 -1.06 12.45 -2.81
CA SER A 291 -2.37 12.53 -3.48
C SER A 291 -2.29 12.20 -4.98
N SER A 292 -1.20 12.58 -5.63
CA SER A 292 -0.91 12.20 -7.02
C SER A 292 -0.69 10.70 -7.21
N MET A 293 -0.03 10.02 -6.26
CA MET A 293 0.14 8.56 -6.32
C MET A 293 -1.22 7.85 -6.21
N PHE A 294 -2.06 8.28 -5.26
CA PHE A 294 -3.40 7.72 -5.09
C PHE A 294 -4.31 8.03 -6.29
N GLN A 295 -4.26 9.24 -6.83
CA GLN A 295 -4.98 9.60 -8.07
C GLN A 295 -4.57 8.69 -9.24
N ASN A 296 -3.26 8.46 -9.43
CA ASN A 296 -2.76 7.56 -10.48
C ASN A 296 -3.20 6.11 -10.26
N TYR A 297 -3.26 5.67 -9.00
CA TYR A 297 -3.78 4.37 -8.61
C TYR A 297 -5.25 4.21 -9.01
N LEU A 298 -6.10 5.19 -8.67
CA LEU A 298 -7.52 5.17 -9.03
C LEU A 298 -7.75 5.25 -10.54
N LEU A 299 -6.96 6.06 -11.27
CA LEU A 299 -7.02 6.10 -12.74
C LEU A 299 -6.70 4.73 -13.35
N THR A 300 -5.67 4.06 -12.83
CA THR A 300 -5.31 2.71 -13.28
C THR A 300 -6.45 1.71 -13.02
N LEU A 301 -7.09 1.82 -11.84
CA LEU A 301 -8.24 0.99 -11.48
C LEU A 301 -9.47 1.27 -12.37
N GLU A 302 -9.76 2.54 -12.67
CA GLU A 302 -10.84 2.96 -13.57
C GLU A 302 -10.64 2.32 -14.95
N HIS A 303 -9.46 2.49 -15.56
CA HIS A 303 -9.17 1.89 -16.87
C HIS A 303 -9.28 0.38 -16.87
N LYS A 304 -8.89 -0.27 -15.76
CA LYS A 304 -9.05 -1.72 -15.60
C LYS A 304 -10.54 -2.10 -15.58
N LEU A 305 -11.36 -1.39 -14.81
CA LEU A 305 -12.81 -1.64 -14.74
C LEU A 305 -13.49 -1.39 -16.08
N THR A 306 -13.18 -0.29 -16.76
CA THR A 306 -13.73 0.04 -18.08
C THR A 306 -13.44 -1.06 -19.11
N ASN A 307 -12.23 -1.63 -19.09
CA ASN A 307 -11.79 -2.59 -20.11
C ASN A 307 -12.14 -4.04 -19.78
N VAL A 308 -12.02 -4.47 -18.51
CA VAL A 308 -12.21 -5.87 -18.11
C VAL A 308 -13.68 -6.16 -17.79
N SER A 309 -14.38 -5.22 -17.19
CA SER A 309 -15.76 -5.39 -16.72
C SER A 309 -16.61 -4.18 -17.13
N PRO A 310 -16.89 -4.00 -18.43
CA PRO A 310 -17.66 -2.86 -18.91
C PRO A 310 -19.03 -2.84 -18.22
N ASN A 311 -19.43 -1.66 -17.72
CA ASN A 311 -20.63 -1.38 -16.91
C ASN A 311 -20.57 -1.74 -15.42
N ARG A 312 -19.50 -2.38 -14.93
CA ARG A 312 -19.34 -2.55 -13.48
C ARG A 312 -19.01 -1.19 -12.85
N LYS A 313 -19.74 -0.84 -11.79
CA LYS A 313 -19.42 0.31 -10.94
C LYS A 313 -19.00 -0.20 -9.58
N ILE A 314 -18.03 0.47 -8.95
CA ILE A 314 -17.62 0.17 -7.58
C ILE A 314 -17.73 1.42 -6.68
N LEU A 315 -18.05 1.19 -5.41
CA LEU A 315 -18.09 2.22 -4.37
C LEU A 315 -16.92 1.99 -3.42
N ILE A 316 -16.03 2.97 -3.25
CA ILE A 316 -14.90 2.91 -2.32
C ILE A 316 -15.19 3.82 -1.12
N ILE A 317 -15.22 3.22 0.07
CA ILE A 317 -15.33 3.91 1.35
C ILE A 317 -13.94 4.04 1.96
N LEU A 318 -13.51 5.28 2.19
CA LEU A 318 -12.16 5.63 2.64
C LEU A 318 -12.21 6.84 3.57
N ASP A 319 -11.09 7.18 4.19
CA ASP A 319 -10.99 8.36 5.04
C ASP A 319 -10.56 9.62 4.26
N ASP A 320 -10.52 10.77 4.93
CA ASP A 320 -10.04 12.05 4.37
C ASP A 320 -8.55 12.31 4.60
N SER A 321 -7.74 11.25 4.72
CA SER A 321 -6.28 11.30 4.74
C SER A 321 -5.73 12.19 3.61
N SER A 322 -4.62 12.91 3.85
CA SER A 322 -4.07 13.78 2.80
C SER A 322 -3.62 13.04 1.54
N SER A 323 -3.33 11.74 1.62
CA SER A 323 -3.10 10.88 0.45
C SER A 323 -4.37 10.65 -0.38
N HIS A 324 -5.54 10.62 0.27
CA HIS A 324 -6.82 10.32 -0.38
C HIS A 324 -7.50 11.55 -0.99
N ARG A 325 -7.05 12.74 -0.58
CA ARG A 325 -7.54 14.02 -1.07
C ARG A 325 -7.15 14.24 -2.52
N THR A 326 -8.03 13.84 -3.43
CA THR A 326 -7.83 14.02 -4.87
C THR A 326 -8.58 15.24 -5.39
N ILE A 327 -8.12 15.78 -6.51
CA ILE A 327 -8.79 16.87 -7.24
C ILE A 327 -9.05 16.45 -8.68
N ASN A 328 -10.12 16.99 -9.26
CA ASN A 328 -10.37 17.02 -10.70
C ASN A 328 -10.66 15.64 -11.26
N ILE A 329 -11.38 14.81 -10.49
CA ILE A 329 -11.74 13.48 -10.95
C ILE A 329 -13.22 13.24 -10.79
N LYS A 330 -13.85 13.06 -11.95
CA LYS A 330 -15.15 12.42 -12.10
C LYS A 330 -14.87 11.08 -12.77
N PHE A 331 -14.89 10.02 -11.98
CA PHE A 331 -14.81 8.66 -12.48
C PHE A 331 -16.19 8.23 -12.99
N SER A 332 -16.21 7.36 -14.00
CA SER A 332 -17.42 6.78 -14.56
C SER A 332 -17.79 5.45 -13.90
N ASN A 333 -16.78 4.67 -13.51
CA ASN A 333 -16.92 3.36 -12.88
C ASN A 333 -16.63 3.39 -11.37
N ILE A 334 -15.87 4.35 -10.85
CA ILE A 334 -15.55 4.45 -9.42
C ILE A 334 -16.35 5.56 -8.73
N ARG A 335 -16.97 5.24 -7.59
CA ARG A 335 -17.56 6.22 -6.68
C ARG A 335 -16.76 6.27 -5.39
N LEU A 336 -16.40 7.46 -4.91
CA LEU A 336 -15.68 7.65 -3.65
C LEU A 336 -16.64 8.17 -2.56
N CYS A 337 -16.48 7.68 -1.34
CA CYS A 337 -17.20 8.16 -0.16
C CYS A 337 -16.23 8.40 1.00
N PHE A 338 -16.00 9.68 1.32
CA PHE A 338 -15.00 10.10 2.30
C PHE A 338 -15.56 10.17 3.71
N LEU A 339 -14.92 9.50 4.65
CA LEU A 339 -15.23 9.57 6.06
C LEU A 339 -14.19 10.45 6.77
N LYS A 340 -14.62 11.21 7.77
CA LYS A 340 -13.68 11.99 8.57
C LYS A 340 -12.80 11.04 9.37
N ASN A 341 -11.50 11.15 9.18
CA ASN A 341 -10.51 10.49 10.02
C ASN A 341 -10.54 11.16 11.39
N ASN A 342 -10.88 10.44 12.48
CA ASN A 342 -11.00 11.01 13.82
C ASN A 342 -9.75 10.84 14.68
N THR A 343 -8.61 10.41 14.12
CA THR A 343 -7.30 10.55 14.79
C THR A 343 -6.91 12.01 15.06
N ASN A 344 -7.76 12.96 14.67
CA ASN A 344 -7.63 14.40 14.82
C ASN A 344 -7.73 14.92 16.25
N HIS A 345 -8.21 14.12 17.21
CA HIS A 345 -8.13 14.50 18.61
C HIS A 345 -6.72 14.23 19.15
N LYS A 346 -5.75 15.04 18.72
CA LYS A 346 -4.58 15.34 19.56
C LYS A 346 -5.12 16.07 20.79
N ASN A 347 -5.67 15.34 21.76
CA ASN A 347 -5.86 15.89 23.09
C ASN A 347 -4.45 16.07 23.68
N PRO A 348 -3.99 17.30 23.93
CA PRO A 348 -2.64 17.55 24.45
C PRO A 348 -2.38 16.93 25.84
N TYR A 349 -3.38 16.31 26.47
CA TYR A 349 -3.30 15.72 27.80
C TYR A 349 -3.31 14.18 27.86
N HIS A 350 -3.33 13.45 26.74
CA HIS A 350 -3.38 11.97 26.76
C HIS A 350 -2.10 11.35 26.17
N SER A 351 -1.06 11.26 26.99
CA SER A 351 0.17 10.48 26.72
C SER A 351 0.12 9.07 27.31
N SER A 352 -1.02 8.64 27.86
CA SER A 352 -1.22 7.30 28.41
C SER A 352 -2.73 7.00 28.41
N TYR A 353 -3.11 5.77 28.02
CA TYR A 353 -4.49 5.24 27.91
C TYR A 353 -5.39 5.69 26.75
N ASN A 354 -5.71 4.71 25.89
CA ASN A 354 -7.00 4.45 25.23
C ASN A 354 -7.83 5.67 24.77
N GLY A 355 -7.27 6.56 23.96
CA GLY A 355 -8.08 7.39 23.08
C GLY A 355 -8.82 6.46 22.12
N ILE A 356 -10.14 6.34 22.26
CA ILE A 356 -10.96 5.53 21.36
C ILE A 356 -10.80 6.09 19.95
N LYS A 357 -9.97 5.42 19.14
CA LYS A 357 -9.80 5.68 17.72
C LYS A 357 -11.15 5.41 17.06
N PHE A 358 -11.96 6.44 16.84
CA PHE A 358 -13.23 6.31 16.14
C PHE A 358 -12.98 6.27 14.63
N ASP A 359 -12.32 5.19 14.17
CA ASP A 359 -12.19 4.87 12.76
C ASP A 359 -13.39 4.03 12.32
N TYR A 360 -14.05 4.45 11.25
CA TYR A 360 -15.23 3.75 10.70
C TYR A 360 -14.86 2.74 9.61
N LEU A 361 -13.59 2.69 9.20
CA LEU A 361 -13.16 1.84 8.11
C LEU A 361 -12.97 0.40 8.58
N PRO A 362 -13.47 -0.60 7.83
CA PRO A 362 -13.29 -2.02 8.13
C PRO A 362 -11.83 -2.41 8.33
N MET A 363 -10.92 -1.72 7.64
CA MET A 363 -9.47 -1.94 7.69
C MET A 363 -8.94 -1.88 9.14
N ASN A 364 -9.45 -0.94 9.94
CA ASN A 364 -9.09 -0.76 11.36
C ASN A 364 -9.86 -1.70 12.32
N PHE A 365 -10.88 -2.44 11.86
CA PHE A 365 -11.65 -3.39 12.69
C PHE A 365 -11.11 -4.83 12.64
N GLY A 366 -9.80 -4.98 12.40
CA GLY A 366 -9.08 -6.24 12.50
C GLY A 366 -8.44 -6.74 11.21
N ILE A 367 -8.66 -6.10 10.06
CA ILE A 367 -7.99 -6.51 8.81
C ILE A 367 -6.49 -6.21 8.88
N VAL A 368 -6.11 -4.98 9.27
CA VAL A 368 -4.70 -4.59 9.42
C VAL A 368 -4.01 -5.41 10.49
N GLU A 369 -4.69 -5.64 11.61
CA GLU A 369 -4.18 -6.48 12.70
C GLU A 369 -3.89 -7.90 12.21
N GLU A 370 -4.85 -8.54 11.54
CA GLU A 370 -4.67 -9.88 10.97
C GLU A 370 -3.54 -9.92 9.94
N PHE A 371 -3.47 -8.90 9.07
CA PHE A 371 -2.38 -8.77 8.11
C PHE A 371 -1.01 -8.70 8.81
N LYS A 372 -0.88 -7.89 9.86
CA LYS A 372 0.36 -7.77 10.64
C LYS A 372 0.70 -9.10 11.30
N ILE A 373 -0.26 -9.82 11.89
CA ILE A 373 -0.03 -11.15 12.46
C ILE A 373 0.56 -12.10 11.40
N LEU A 374 -0.08 -12.19 10.23
CA LEU A 374 0.37 -13.05 9.13
C LEU A 374 1.75 -12.64 8.57
N TYR A 375 2.07 -11.35 8.60
CA TYR A 375 3.40 -10.86 8.25
C TYR A 375 4.44 -11.25 9.32
N ARG A 376 4.16 -11.01 10.60
CA ARG A 376 5.07 -11.32 11.72
C ARG A 376 5.33 -12.81 11.83
N ILE A 377 4.35 -13.67 11.58
CA ILE A 377 4.55 -15.13 11.49
C ILE A 377 5.68 -15.46 10.52
N GLN A 378 5.69 -14.85 9.33
CA GLN A 378 6.73 -15.09 8.33
C GLN A 378 8.09 -14.53 8.77
N GLN A 379 8.09 -13.36 9.41
CA GLN A 379 9.30 -12.73 9.96
C GLN A 379 9.94 -13.62 11.03
N TYR A 380 9.17 -14.09 12.01
CA TYR A 380 9.67 -14.99 13.06
C TYR A 380 10.17 -16.31 12.51
N LEU A 381 9.46 -16.93 11.55
CA LEU A 381 9.90 -18.17 10.93
C LEU A 381 11.26 -18.01 10.22
N GLU A 382 11.49 -16.88 9.53
CA GLU A 382 12.79 -16.61 8.90
C GLU A 382 13.89 -16.45 9.96
N MET A 383 13.62 -15.75 11.06
CA MET A 383 14.59 -15.54 12.14
C MET A 383 14.92 -16.85 12.88
N ILE A 384 13.93 -17.69 13.16
CA ILE A 384 14.14 -19.03 13.76
C ILE A 384 15.00 -19.89 12.84
N ASN A 385 14.74 -19.86 11.53
CA ASN A 385 15.54 -20.60 10.56
C ASN A 385 16.97 -20.07 10.46
N LEU A 386 17.16 -18.76 10.55
CA LEU A 386 18.49 -18.14 10.57
C LEU A 386 19.28 -18.56 11.82
N GLN A 387 18.63 -18.50 12.99
CA GLN A 387 19.19 -18.93 14.26
C GLN A 387 19.63 -20.39 14.23
N ARG A 388 18.75 -21.29 13.76
CA ARG A 388 19.08 -22.72 13.58
C ARG A 388 20.28 -22.94 12.66
N ARG A 389 20.39 -22.18 11.57
CA ARG A 389 21.52 -22.28 10.63
C ARG A 389 22.82 -21.80 11.26
N LYS A 390 22.79 -20.73 12.07
CA LYS A 390 24.00 -20.23 12.74
C LYS A 390 24.47 -21.19 13.83
N SER A 391 23.57 -21.68 14.68
CA SER A 391 23.92 -22.65 15.72
C SER A 391 24.52 -23.93 15.14
N ARG A 392 23.99 -24.43 14.00
CA ARG A 392 24.62 -25.56 13.29
C ARG A 392 26.05 -25.25 12.83
N ARG A 393 26.27 -24.09 12.21
CA ARG A 393 27.61 -23.68 11.74
C ARG A 393 28.62 -23.48 12.86
N LEU A 394 28.17 -23.09 14.06
CA LEU A 394 29.02 -22.97 15.23
C LEU A 394 29.41 -24.35 15.73
N ASN A 395 28.44 -25.25 15.90
CA ASN A 395 28.71 -26.64 16.28
C ASN A 395 29.67 -27.32 15.29
N ASP A 396 29.44 -27.16 13.98
CA ASP A 396 30.33 -27.72 12.94
C ASP A 396 31.77 -27.15 13.05
N LYS A 397 31.92 -25.87 13.44
CA LYS A 397 33.24 -25.25 13.66
C LYS A 397 33.91 -25.70 14.95
N GLU A 398 33.14 -25.84 16.03
CA GLU A 398 33.64 -26.34 17.31
C GLU A 398 34.10 -27.80 17.17
N GLU A 399 33.33 -28.64 16.47
CA GLU A 399 33.74 -30.03 16.15
C GLU A 399 35.02 -30.09 15.31
N LEU A 400 35.19 -29.19 14.33
CA LEU A 400 36.41 -29.10 13.52
C LEU A 400 37.63 -28.62 14.35
N LEU A 401 37.44 -27.66 15.25
CA LEU A 401 38.49 -27.15 16.15
C LEU A 401 38.90 -28.20 17.19
N GLU A 402 37.96 -28.97 17.73
CA GLU A 402 38.25 -30.08 18.63
C GLU A 402 39.01 -31.21 17.91
N CYS A 403 38.67 -31.51 16.65
CA CYS A 403 39.43 -32.45 15.83
C CYS A 403 40.86 -31.96 15.54
N GLU A 404 41.05 -30.66 15.25
CA GLU A 404 42.39 -30.07 15.01
C GLU A 404 43.27 -30.03 16.26
N LEU A 405 42.69 -29.84 17.45
CA LEU A 405 43.40 -29.86 18.74
C LEU A 405 43.70 -31.27 19.25
N SER A 406 43.07 -32.30 18.67
CA SER A 406 43.28 -33.71 19.03
C SER A 406 44.37 -34.43 18.22
N ASN A 407 45.02 -33.75 17.28
CA ASN A 407 46.17 -34.28 16.51
C ASN A 407 47.49 -34.21 17.30
N ASP A 408 47.52 -34.75 18.52
CA ASP A 408 48.76 -35.20 19.15
C ASP A 408 48.95 -36.70 18.82
N ASP A 409 50.09 -37.00 18.19
CA ASP A 409 50.48 -38.32 17.67
C ASP A 409 50.43 -39.43 18.73
N HIS A 410 49.37 -40.25 18.75
CA HIS A 410 49.43 -41.63 19.21
C HIS A 410 48.43 -42.55 18.48
N PRO A 411 48.84 -43.75 18.02
CA PRO A 411 47.99 -44.61 17.22
C PRO A 411 47.15 -45.58 18.08
N ALA A 412 45.94 -45.84 17.58
CA ALA A 412 45.04 -46.97 17.87
C ALA A 412 44.35 -47.02 19.25
N ASP A 413 43.04 -46.75 19.26
CA ASP A 413 42.07 -47.84 19.37
C ASP A 413 40.67 -47.38 18.93
N PHE A 414 40.11 -48.11 17.96
CA PHE A 414 38.72 -47.99 17.53
C PHE A 414 37.83 -48.54 18.65
N ASN A 415 37.02 -47.70 19.29
CA ASN A 415 35.84 -48.18 20.02
C ASN A 415 34.62 -47.32 19.71
N LEU A 416 33.68 -47.97 19.01
CA LEU A 416 32.27 -47.65 18.95
C LEU A 416 31.70 -47.62 20.37
N GLU A 417 31.38 -46.45 20.91
CA GLU A 417 30.27 -46.24 21.85
C GLU A 417 30.17 -44.76 22.22
N TYR A 418 29.47 -43.98 21.41
CA TYR A 418 28.88 -42.71 21.86
C TYR A 418 27.62 -42.39 21.03
N LEU A 419 26.61 -43.25 21.16
CA LEU A 419 25.22 -42.79 21.04
C LEU A 419 24.91 -41.95 22.30
N ARG A 420 25.40 -40.70 22.33
CA ARG A 420 24.98 -39.73 23.34
C ARG A 420 23.65 -39.15 22.89
N ASN A 421 22.59 -39.60 23.56
CA ASN A 421 21.31 -38.94 23.78
C ASN A 421 21.11 -37.60 23.03
N GLU A 422 20.16 -37.58 22.09
CA GLU A 422 19.51 -36.40 21.50
C GLU A 422 18.67 -35.62 22.54
N SER A 423 19.25 -35.31 23.70
CA SER A 423 18.65 -34.52 24.76
C SER A 423 19.69 -33.63 25.42
N SER A 424 20.60 -33.04 24.65
CA SER A 424 21.33 -31.86 25.07
C SER A 424 20.61 -30.63 24.52
N SER A 425 20.07 -29.83 25.43
CA SER A 425 19.66 -28.46 25.17
C SER A 425 20.88 -27.66 24.71
N THR A 426 21.21 -27.76 23.43
CA THR A 426 22.18 -26.86 22.79
C THR A 426 21.57 -25.47 22.89
N ALA A 427 22.18 -24.60 23.70
CA ALA A 427 21.73 -23.23 23.84
C ALA A 427 21.77 -22.57 22.44
N MET A 428 20.60 -22.38 21.83
CA MET A 428 20.52 -21.76 20.51
C MET A 428 21.13 -20.36 20.60
N GLU A 429 22.01 -20.01 19.68
CA GLU A 429 22.71 -18.72 19.67
C GLU A 429 21.70 -17.55 19.56
N VAL A 430 21.84 -16.51 20.38
CA VAL A 430 21.01 -15.30 20.26
C VAL A 430 21.45 -14.48 19.03
N LEU A 431 20.49 -14.00 18.24
CA LEU A 431 20.77 -13.20 17.04
C LEU A 431 21.27 -11.80 17.40
N SER A 432 22.19 -11.27 16.59
CA SER A 432 22.67 -9.89 16.69
C SER A 432 21.70 -8.91 16.01
N GLU A 433 21.81 -7.61 16.29
CA GLU A 433 20.97 -6.57 15.65
C GLU A 433 21.04 -6.63 14.11
N SER A 434 22.23 -6.88 13.57
CA SER A 434 22.46 -6.97 12.12
C SER A 434 21.73 -8.12 11.43
N ASP A 435 21.41 -9.19 12.18
CA ASP A 435 20.75 -10.38 11.63
C ASP A 435 19.27 -10.16 11.33
N TYR A 436 18.66 -9.16 11.97
CA TYR A 436 17.27 -8.78 11.73
C TYR A 436 17.08 -7.98 10.43
N THR A 437 18.17 -7.66 9.72
CA THR A 437 18.11 -6.96 8.43
C THR A 437 17.54 -7.86 7.34
N ILE A 438 16.40 -7.46 6.78
CA ILE A 438 15.69 -8.24 5.78
C ILE A 438 15.72 -7.51 4.43
N PRO A 439 16.17 -8.18 3.35
CA PRO A 439 16.15 -7.61 2.01
C PRO A 439 14.73 -7.25 1.56
N LEU A 440 14.57 -6.07 0.95
CA LEU A 440 13.26 -5.56 0.55
C LEU A 440 12.47 -6.50 -0.38
N ILE A 441 13.15 -7.30 -1.21
CA ILE A 441 12.45 -8.27 -2.07
C ILE A 441 11.72 -9.36 -1.27
N LYS A 442 12.30 -9.82 -0.15
CA LYS A 442 11.65 -10.77 0.76
C LYS A 442 10.50 -10.13 1.51
N VAL A 443 10.65 -8.86 1.87
CA VAL A 443 9.58 -8.08 2.51
C VAL A 443 8.37 -8.00 1.58
N ILE A 444 8.58 -7.69 0.29
CA ILE A 444 7.53 -7.65 -0.72
C ILE A 444 6.82 -9.02 -0.85
N GLU A 445 7.59 -10.11 -0.86
CA GLU A 445 7.04 -11.48 -0.84
C GLU A 445 6.15 -11.72 0.37
N TRP A 446 6.60 -11.31 1.56
CA TRP A 446 5.86 -11.53 2.80
C TRP A 446 4.60 -10.68 2.88
N ILE A 447 4.65 -9.42 2.44
CA ILE A 447 3.47 -8.56 2.32
C ILE A 447 2.45 -9.21 1.39
N LYS A 448 2.88 -9.65 0.20
CA LYS A 448 1.98 -10.28 -0.76
C LYS A 448 1.38 -11.57 -0.19
N ARG A 449 2.20 -12.44 0.43
CA ARG A 449 1.72 -13.67 1.06
C ARG A 449 0.76 -13.40 2.22
N ALA A 450 1.04 -12.41 3.06
CA ALA A 450 0.15 -12.03 4.17
C ALA A 450 -1.19 -11.50 3.63
N TRP A 451 -1.15 -10.66 2.60
CA TRP A 451 -2.35 -10.14 1.96
C TRP A 451 -3.20 -11.23 1.34
N ASP A 452 -2.58 -12.19 0.63
CA ASP A 452 -3.29 -13.30 0.00
C ASP A 452 -3.87 -14.27 1.02
N SER A 453 -3.16 -14.51 2.12
CA SER A 453 -3.57 -15.43 3.20
C SER A 453 -4.73 -14.90 4.05
N LEU A 454 -5.04 -13.60 3.96
CA LEU A 454 -6.16 -13.01 4.69
C LEU A 454 -7.49 -13.66 4.27
N SER A 455 -8.19 -14.27 5.21
CA SER A 455 -9.46 -14.95 4.95
C SER A 455 -10.61 -13.98 4.63
N SER A 456 -11.51 -14.40 3.75
CA SER A 456 -12.74 -13.67 3.44
C SER A 456 -13.63 -13.49 4.68
N GLU A 457 -13.64 -14.48 5.60
CA GLU A 457 -14.38 -14.42 6.86
C GLU A 457 -13.90 -13.27 7.75
N LYS A 458 -12.58 -13.10 7.92
CA LYS A 458 -12.04 -11.98 8.69
C LYS A 458 -12.46 -10.63 8.10
N ILE A 459 -12.35 -10.50 6.77
CA ILE A 459 -12.76 -9.30 6.03
C ILE A 459 -14.24 -9.00 6.30
N PHE A 460 -15.12 -9.98 6.11
CA PHE A 460 -16.56 -9.81 6.29
C PHE A 460 -16.94 -9.48 7.74
N ILE A 461 -16.30 -10.12 8.72
CA ILE A 461 -16.49 -9.81 10.15
C ILE A 461 -16.07 -8.36 10.45
N SER A 462 -14.93 -7.90 9.92
CA SER A 462 -14.46 -6.53 10.08
C SER A 462 -15.42 -5.52 9.45
N TRP A 463 -15.98 -5.81 8.26
CA TRP A 463 -17.05 -5.00 7.66
C TRP A 463 -18.29 -4.93 8.55
N ARG A 464 -18.76 -6.06 9.09
CA ARG A 464 -19.92 -6.09 10.01
C ARG A 464 -19.70 -5.24 11.26
N LYS A 465 -18.49 -5.24 11.83
CA LYS A 465 -18.15 -4.45 13.03
C LYS A 465 -18.31 -2.93 12.83
N THR A 466 -18.10 -2.42 11.61
CA THR A 466 -18.26 -0.99 11.30
C THR A 466 -19.68 -0.47 11.51
N ASN A 467 -20.67 -1.35 11.32
CA ASN A 467 -22.10 -0.99 11.25
C ASN A 467 -22.42 0.13 10.25
N LEU A 468 -21.60 0.35 9.21
CA LEU A 468 -21.86 1.33 8.16
C LEU A 468 -22.96 0.87 7.20
N ILE A 469 -22.97 -0.43 6.89
CA ILE A 469 -23.93 -1.08 5.99
C ILE A 469 -24.63 -2.20 6.75
N GLU A 470 -25.91 -2.40 6.50
CA GLU A 470 -26.72 -3.46 7.11
C GLU A 470 -26.36 -4.82 6.50
N LEU A 471 -25.41 -5.53 7.11
CA LEU A 471 -24.89 -6.82 6.65
C LEU A 471 -25.48 -8.01 7.43
N GLY A 472 -26.79 -7.97 7.71
CA GLY A 472 -27.54 -9.01 8.42
C GLY A 472 -27.76 -8.75 9.92
N PRO A 473 -28.36 -9.73 10.63
CA PRO A 473 -28.80 -9.57 12.02
C PRO A 473 -27.62 -9.37 12.99
N ARG A 474 -27.87 -8.53 14.00
CA ARG A 474 -26.87 -8.12 14.98
C ARG A 474 -26.67 -9.22 16.04
N PRO A 475 -25.43 -9.65 16.33
CA PRO A 475 -25.18 -10.48 17.50
C PRO A 475 -25.51 -9.66 18.77
N GLY A 476 -26.42 -10.15 19.62
CA GLY A 476 -26.73 -9.56 20.93
C GLY A 476 -27.95 -8.62 21.01
N LEU A 477 -28.66 -8.36 19.90
CA LEU A 477 -29.89 -7.54 19.89
C LEU A 477 -31.15 -8.37 19.60
N GLN A 478 -31.29 -9.51 20.28
CA GLN A 478 -32.48 -10.39 20.20
C GLN A 478 -33.76 -9.76 20.80
N PHE A 479 -33.66 -8.61 21.48
CA PHE A 479 -34.80 -8.01 22.20
C PHE A 479 -35.69 -7.07 21.37
N ALA A 480 -35.33 -6.71 20.14
CA ALA A 480 -36.17 -5.85 19.29
C ALA A 480 -36.97 -6.67 18.26
N LEU A 481 -37.98 -7.40 18.74
CA LEU A 481 -38.90 -8.21 17.91
C LEU A 481 -39.89 -7.37 17.05
N THR A 482 -39.79 -6.05 17.06
CA THR A 482 -40.78 -5.14 16.43
C THR A 482 -40.29 -4.44 15.16
N LEU A 483 -39.01 -4.59 14.78
CA LEU A 483 -38.48 -4.00 13.53
C LEU A 483 -38.29 -5.09 12.46
N PRO A 484 -38.55 -4.80 11.17
CA PRO A 484 -38.21 -5.71 10.08
C PRO A 484 -36.72 -6.06 10.17
N GLN A 485 -36.41 -7.34 10.37
CA GLN A 485 -35.03 -7.79 10.40
C GLN A 485 -34.40 -7.48 9.04
N PRO A 486 -33.22 -6.84 8.99
CA PRO A 486 -32.57 -6.52 7.72
C PRO A 486 -32.25 -7.83 6.99
N TYR A 487 -32.88 -8.03 5.83
CA TYR A 487 -32.62 -9.18 4.98
C TYR A 487 -31.15 -9.16 4.56
N LEU A 488 -30.41 -10.22 4.90
CA LEU A 488 -29.06 -10.42 4.41
C LEU A 488 -29.12 -10.59 2.89
N HIS A 489 -28.28 -9.85 2.16
CA HIS A 489 -28.22 -9.99 0.71
C HIS A 489 -27.89 -11.46 0.34
N PRO A 490 -28.59 -12.09 -0.63
CA PRO A 490 -28.43 -13.52 -0.91
C PRO A 490 -26.98 -13.95 -1.16
N SER A 491 -26.17 -13.11 -1.82
CA SER A 491 -24.74 -13.37 -2.07
C SER A 491 -23.89 -13.47 -0.80
N LEU A 492 -24.35 -12.91 0.32
CA LEU A 492 -23.63 -12.93 1.60
C LEU A 492 -24.01 -14.12 2.49
N THR A 493 -25.05 -14.88 2.15
CA THR A 493 -25.50 -16.05 2.93
C THR A 493 -24.39 -17.10 3.11
N PRO A 494 -23.63 -17.49 2.06
CA PRO A 494 -22.58 -18.51 2.20
C PRO A 494 -21.42 -18.06 3.09
N ILE A 495 -21.05 -16.77 3.05
CA ILE A 495 -19.97 -16.26 3.90
C ILE A 495 -20.44 -16.08 5.33
N ALA A 496 -21.69 -15.64 5.55
CA ALA A 496 -22.27 -15.52 6.87
C ALA A 496 -22.35 -16.88 7.60
N SER A 497 -22.67 -17.97 6.90
CA SER A 497 -22.65 -19.31 7.49
C SER A 497 -21.24 -19.79 7.84
N ARG A 498 -20.25 -19.52 6.97
CA ARG A 498 -18.83 -19.85 7.25
C ARG A 498 -18.27 -19.08 8.45
N CYS A 499 -18.68 -17.83 8.63
CA CYS A 499 -18.29 -17.02 9.78
C CYS A 499 -18.78 -17.57 11.13
N ALA A 500 -19.84 -18.39 11.16
CA ALA A 500 -20.37 -18.96 12.40
C ALA A 500 -19.37 -19.94 13.06
N THR A 501 -18.54 -20.60 12.26
CA THR A 501 -17.51 -21.55 12.72
C THR A 501 -16.10 -20.98 12.63
N TYR A 502 -15.95 -19.68 12.35
CA TYR A 502 -14.64 -19.06 12.14
C TYR A 502 -13.95 -18.71 13.46
N GLU A 503 -12.81 -19.36 13.71
CA GLU A 503 -11.96 -19.08 14.86
C GLU A 503 -11.16 -17.78 14.65
N THR A 504 -11.62 -16.69 15.28
CA THR A 504 -11.03 -15.35 15.09
C THR A 504 -9.60 -15.23 15.64
N ASN A 505 -9.22 -16.07 16.60
CA ASN A 505 -7.93 -16.01 17.28
C ASN A 505 -6.90 -17.02 16.75
N LYS A 506 -7.24 -17.79 15.70
CA LYS A 506 -6.36 -18.86 15.19
C LYS A 506 -4.97 -18.34 14.81
N SER A 507 -4.91 -17.28 14.02
CA SER A 507 -3.64 -16.68 13.57
C SER A 507 -2.87 -16.07 14.75
N TYR A 508 -3.58 -15.44 15.69
CA TYR A 508 -2.99 -14.90 16.91
C TYR A 508 -2.30 -15.99 17.74
N ASN A 509 -3.00 -17.09 18.01
CA ASN A 509 -2.46 -18.25 18.73
C ASN A 509 -1.29 -18.90 17.97
N THR A 510 -1.36 -18.90 16.63
CA THR A 510 -0.28 -19.42 15.79
C THR A 510 0.98 -18.57 15.91
N LEU A 511 0.83 -17.24 15.90
CA LEU A 511 1.94 -16.31 16.15
C LEU A 511 2.52 -16.52 17.54
N ALA A 512 1.68 -16.62 18.58
CA ALA A 512 2.11 -16.87 19.95
C ALA A 512 2.99 -18.13 20.06
N ASN A 513 2.53 -19.23 19.44
CA ASN A 513 3.27 -20.48 19.43
C ASN A 513 4.62 -20.33 18.70
N ILE A 514 4.63 -19.70 17.52
CA ILE A 514 5.86 -19.51 16.75
C ILE A 514 6.86 -18.62 17.50
N MET A 515 6.40 -17.55 18.15
CA MET A 515 7.24 -16.64 18.94
C MET A 515 7.98 -17.38 20.06
N SER A 516 7.36 -18.41 20.66
CA SER A 516 7.98 -19.21 21.73
C SER A 516 9.22 -20.01 21.29
N HIS A 517 9.42 -20.19 19.98
CA HIS A 517 10.54 -20.96 19.44
C HIS A 517 11.76 -20.11 19.05
N LEU A 518 11.65 -18.78 19.06
CA LEU A 518 12.79 -17.90 18.79
C LEU A 518 13.54 -17.65 20.10
N ASN A 519 14.82 -18.02 20.16
CA ASN A 519 15.61 -17.76 21.37
C ASN A 519 16.09 -16.30 21.38
N VAL A 520 15.57 -15.51 22.30
CA VAL A 520 15.85 -14.07 22.47
C VAL A 520 16.03 -13.75 23.95
N VAL A 521 16.70 -12.64 24.27
CA VAL A 521 16.91 -12.22 25.66
C VAL A 521 15.62 -11.68 26.25
N ILE A 522 14.95 -10.77 25.53
CA ILE A 522 13.67 -10.18 25.96
C ILE A 522 12.63 -10.36 24.85
N PRO A 523 11.69 -11.31 24.98
CA PRO A 523 10.67 -11.54 23.96
C PRO A 523 9.62 -10.42 23.94
N TRP A 524 8.99 -10.25 22.78
CA TRP A 524 7.87 -9.35 22.62
C TRP A 524 6.57 -9.91 23.20
N GLU A 525 5.76 -9.04 23.81
CA GLU A 525 4.33 -9.28 23.91
C GLU A 525 3.66 -9.02 22.55
N ILE A 526 2.66 -9.84 22.20
CA ILE A 526 2.00 -9.74 20.87
C ILE A 526 1.28 -8.40 20.73
N GLU A 527 0.62 -7.92 21.79
CA GLU A 527 -0.09 -6.65 21.78
C GLU A 527 0.84 -5.47 21.52
N ASP A 528 2.05 -5.50 22.10
CA ASP A 528 3.08 -4.48 21.89
C ASP A 528 3.66 -4.57 20.47
N LEU A 529 3.95 -5.78 19.99
CA LEU A 529 4.50 -6.02 18.66
C LEU A 529 3.55 -5.57 17.53
N LEU A 530 2.26 -5.86 17.67
CA LEU A 530 1.22 -5.41 16.73
C LEU A 530 0.86 -3.94 16.94
N GLY A 531 1.11 -3.46 18.16
CA GLY A 531 0.73 -2.17 18.70
C GLY A 531 1.80 -1.09 18.71
N LEU A 532 2.93 -1.29 18.05
CA LEU A 532 4.00 -0.31 17.94
C LEU A 532 3.43 1.08 17.60
N VAL A 533 3.72 2.08 18.44
CA VAL A 533 3.14 3.44 18.31
C VAL A 533 3.36 4.03 16.92
N ASN A 534 4.56 3.84 16.36
CA ASN A 534 4.87 4.31 15.01
C ASN A 534 4.10 3.59 13.90
N GLU A 535 3.65 2.35 14.13
CA GLU A 535 2.75 1.65 13.19
C GLU A 535 1.26 1.89 13.48
N ARG A 536 0.92 2.43 14.65
CA ARG A 536 -0.44 2.85 15.03
C ARG A 536 -0.78 4.24 14.50
N ALA A 537 0.21 5.13 14.44
CA ALA A 537 0.04 6.46 13.86
C ALA A 537 -0.31 6.33 12.37
N LYS A 538 -1.43 6.91 11.95
CA LYS A 538 -1.62 7.14 10.51
C LYS A 538 -0.46 8.01 10.05
N ILE A 539 0.33 7.46 9.11
CA ILE A 539 1.50 8.11 8.51
C ILE A 539 1.10 9.47 7.92
N THR A 540 -0.12 9.52 7.39
CA THR A 540 -0.64 10.63 6.67
C THR A 540 -1.29 11.63 7.62
N LEU A 541 -0.60 12.74 7.79
CA LEU A 541 -1.17 13.92 8.42
C LEU A 541 -2.41 14.37 7.63
N ILE A 542 -3.41 14.93 8.33
CA ILE A 542 -4.51 15.68 7.70
C ILE A 542 -3.94 16.75 6.75
N TYR A 543 -2.83 17.35 7.17
CA TYR A 543 -2.13 18.42 6.48
C TYR A 543 -0.62 18.16 6.56
N ALA A 544 0.06 18.05 5.42
CA ALA A 544 1.51 17.90 5.40
C ALA A 544 2.15 19.29 5.28
N SER A 545 3.20 19.52 6.06
CA SER A 545 4.03 20.72 5.91
C SER A 545 4.73 20.73 4.53
N ILE A 546 5.18 21.90 4.09
CA ILE A 546 5.92 22.01 2.81
C ILE A 546 7.16 21.12 2.81
N GLU A 547 7.86 21.00 3.93
CA GLU A 547 9.05 20.13 4.05
C GLU A 547 8.71 18.66 3.88
N GLU A 548 7.60 18.22 4.48
CA GLU A 548 7.10 16.86 4.32
C GLU A 548 6.59 16.57 2.91
N ILE A 549 5.93 17.53 2.25
CA ILE A 549 5.53 17.39 0.84
C ILE A 549 6.77 17.30 -0.05
N ILE A 550 7.80 18.12 0.21
CA ILE A 550 9.07 18.08 -0.52
C ILE A 550 9.70 16.68 -0.37
N GLY A 551 9.82 16.15 0.85
CA GLY A 551 10.36 14.80 1.07
C GLY A 551 9.55 13.71 0.36
N SER A 552 8.22 13.80 0.41
CA SER A 552 7.33 12.83 -0.27
C SER A 552 7.37 12.91 -1.80
N CYS A 553 7.78 14.05 -2.33
CA CYS A 553 7.97 14.26 -3.76
C CYS A 553 9.42 14.06 -4.21
N LEU A 554 10.40 14.00 -3.32
CA LEU A 554 11.77 13.70 -3.70
C LEU A 554 11.97 12.19 -3.79
N SER A 555 12.60 11.76 -4.87
CA SER A 555 13.24 10.45 -4.97
C SER A 555 14.73 10.71 -4.85
N ASP A 556 15.40 10.07 -3.88
CA ASP A 556 16.86 10.13 -3.75
C ASP A 556 17.57 9.50 -4.96
#